data_AF-A0A924CEU0-F1
#
_entry.id   AF-A0A924CEU0-F1
#
_cell.length_a   1.000
_cell.length_b   1.000
_cell.length_c   1.000
_cell.angle_alpha   90.00
_cell.angle_beta   90.00
_cell.angle_gamma   90.00
#
_symmetry.space_group_name_H-M   'P 1'
#
loop_
_entity.id
_entity.type
_entity.pdbx_description
1 polymer ?
#
loop_
_entity_poly.entity_id
_entity_poly.type
_entity_poly.pdbx_seq_one_letter_code
_entity_poly.pdbx_strand_id
1 'polypeptide(L)'
;TDRKFKGLVTQIASSNNGASVQSALANTSTDVTNYKVYVRLLPESYSDLIGKTSYPFRPGMSASADIQTKTHTTVLSVPINAVTTRDRNDTTKAMKKNADGVAAASSADDLDVVVFLLNKDGSVSKAKVKTSIQDINYIEITTGLKENDEVITGPYDIVSKTLKEKDKVKVVDKKELFTQQK
;
A
#
# COMPACT_ATOMS: atom_id res chain seq x y z
N THR A 1 -15.13 6.15 -19.87
CA THR A 1 -14.98 7.62 -19.89
C THR A 1 -14.69 8.03 -18.47
N ASP A 2 -13.42 8.06 -18.09
CA ASP A 2 -13.03 8.11 -16.67
C ASP A 2 -12.80 9.56 -16.26
N ARG A 3 -13.91 10.32 -16.18
CA ARG A 3 -13.86 11.72 -15.77
C ARG A 3 -13.72 11.80 -14.25
N LYS A 4 -12.69 12.50 -13.79
CA LYS A 4 -12.47 12.77 -12.36
C LYS A 4 -13.13 14.08 -11.95
N PHE A 5 -13.77 14.08 -10.80
CA PHE A 5 -14.34 15.27 -10.16
C PHE A 5 -13.64 15.49 -8.82
N LYS A 6 -13.48 16.75 -8.42
CA LYS A 6 -12.93 17.09 -7.11
C LYS A 6 -14.08 17.32 -6.15
N GLY A 7 -13.92 16.91 -4.90
CA GLY A 7 -14.90 17.09 -3.85
C GLY A 7 -14.24 17.25 -2.50
N LEU A 8 -15.00 17.77 -1.54
CA LEU A 8 -14.62 17.88 -0.14
C LEU A 8 -15.49 16.94 0.68
N VAL A 9 -14.86 16.19 1.59
CA VAL A 9 -15.58 15.40 2.59
C VAL A 9 -16.22 16.38 3.58
N THR A 10 -17.55 16.37 3.68
CA THR A 10 -18.28 17.32 4.53
C THR A 10 -18.79 16.68 5.80
N GLN A 11 -19.15 15.39 5.76
CA GLN A 11 -19.72 14.68 6.90
C GLN A 11 -19.29 13.22 6.89
N ILE A 12 -19.06 12.69 8.09
CA ILE A 12 -18.80 11.27 8.34
C ILE A 12 -19.82 10.84 9.39
N ALA A 13 -20.61 9.81 9.10
CA ALA A 13 -21.58 9.28 10.04
C ALA A 13 -20.87 8.76 11.30
N SER A 14 -21.43 9.05 12.49
CA SER A 14 -20.88 8.60 13.77
C SER A 14 -21.21 7.14 14.10
N SER A 15 -22.23 6.58 13.46
CA SER A 15 -22.63 5.18 13.60
C SER A 15 -22.35 4.39 12.32
N ASN A 16 -22.08 3.09 12.47
CA ASN A 16 -21.97 2.18 11.34
C ASN A 16 -23.36 1.97 10.66
N ASN A 17 -23.36 1.49 9.42
CA ASN A 17 -24.58 1.33 8.61
C ASN A 17 -25.60 0.28 9.11
N GLY A 18 -25.46 -0.26 10.32
CA GLY A 18 -26.33 -1.30 10.89
C GLY A 18 -26.73 -1.11 12.36
N ALA A 19 -26.27 -0.06 13.04
CA ALA A 19 -26.46 0.12 14.48
C ALA A 19 -27.93 0.15 14.95
N SER A 20 -28.88 0.46 14.07
CA SER A 20 -30.31 0.55 14.43
C SER A 20 -31.10 -0.76 14.29
N VAL A 21 -30.49 -1.86 13.83
CA VAL A 21 -31.20 -3.14 13.56
C VAL A 21 -30.62 -4.33 14.36
N GLN A 22 -29.67 -4.09 15.28
CA GLN A 22 -29.11 -5.15 16.12
C GLN A 22 -29.94 -5.31 17.42
N SER A 23 -31.21 -5.67 17.30
CA SER A 23 -31.90 -6.31 18.42
C SER A 23 -31.47 -7.77 18.45
N ALA A 24 -30.80 -8.15 19.54
CA ALA A 24 -30.62 -9.51 20.07
C ALA A 24 -30.74 -10.65 19.05
N LEU A 25 -29.60 -11.17 18.58
CA LEU A 25 -29.25 -12.59 18.42
C LEU A 25 -28.11 -12.74 17.39
N ALA A 26 -27.20 -13.67 17.68
CA ALA A 26 -26.11 -14.18 16.85
C ALA A 26 -24.85 -13.29 16.73
N ASN A 27 -23.97 -13.45 17.73
CA ASN A 27 -22.54 -13.54 17.51
C ASN A 27 -22.27 -14.59 16.41
N THR A 28 -21.71 -14.20 15.26
CA THR A 28 -20.83 -15.00 14.35
C THR A 28 -20.81 -14.38 12.95
N SER A 29 -20.03 -13.32 12.74
CA SER A 29 -19.31 -13.09 11.47
C SER A 29 -18.42 -11.87 11.59
N THR A 30 -17.34 -11.83 10.82
CA THR A 30 -16.49 -10.67 10.64
C THR A 30 -17.28 -9.52 10.00
N ASP A 31 -17.97 -8.73 10.82
CA ASP A 31 -18.74 -7.60 10.32
C ASP A 31 -17.80 -6.47 9.86
N VAL A 32 -17.85 -6.19 8.55
CA VAL A 32 -17.17 -5.03 7.97
C VAL A 32 -17.86 -3.78 8.50
N THR A 33 -17.16 -3.04 9.35
CA THR A 33 -17.66 -1.79 9.91
C THR A 33 -17.66 -0.71 8.82
N ASN A 34 -18.85 -0.43 8.27
CA ASN A 34 -19.03 0.55 7.21
C ASN A 34 -19.63 1.85 7.76
N TYR A 35 -19.03 3.00 7.41
CA TYR A 35 -19.52 4.34 7.74
C TYR A 35 -19.96 5.10 6.49
N LYS A 36 -21.10 5.81 6.53
CA LYS A 36 -21.48 6.71 5.43
C LYS A 36 -20.60 7.96 5.47
N VAL A 37 -19.95 8.24 4.34
CA VAL A 37 -19.20 9.47 4.10
C VAL A 37 -19.94 10.28 3.05
N TYR A 38 -20.19 11.56 3.35
CA TYR A 38 -20.79 12.50 2.41
C TYR A 38 -19.69 13.36 1.80
N VAL A 39 -19.61 13.33 0.47
CA VAL A 39 -18.65 14.11 -0.31
C VAL A 39 -19.41 15.14 -1.13
N ARG A 40 -19.12 16.42 -0.91
CA ARG A 40 -19.66 17.51 -1.72
C ARG A 40 -18.72 17.76 -2.89
N LEU A 41 -19.23 17.58 -4.10
CA LEU A 41 -18.47 17.92 -5.31
C LEU A 41 -18.26 19.44 -5.39
N LEU A 42 -17.05 19.82 -5.78
CA LEU A 42 -16.64 21.19 -5.98
C LEU A 42 -17.17 21.70 -7.34
N PRO A 43 -17.95 22.80 -7.37
CA PRO A 43 -18.52 23.37 -8.60
C PRO A 43 -17.50 23.62 -9.70
N GLU A 44 -16.27 23.96 -9.31
CA GLU A 44 -15.16 24.22 -10.23
C GLU A 44 -14.84 22.99 -11.09
N SER A 45 -15.00 21.77 -10.56
CA SER A 45 -14.67 20.54 -11.29
C SER A 45 -15.72 20.07 -12.30
N TYR A 46 -16.91 20.69 -12.30
CA TYR A 46 -17.99 20.38 -13.24
C TYR A 46 -18.64 21.62 -13.87
N SER A 47 -17.96 22.77 -13.82
CA SER A 47 -18.46 24.05 -14.33
C SER A 47 -18.86 24.01 -15.82
N ASP A 48 -18.18 23.21 -16.64
CA ASP A 48 -18.46 22.95 -18.06
C ASP A 48 -19.76 22.18 -18.32
N LEU A 49 -20.32 21.52 -17.30
CA LEU A 49 -21.59 20.78 -17.38
C LEU A 49 -22.78 21.66 -16.97
N ILE A 50 -22.52 22.75 -16.25
CA ILE A 50 -23.52 23.72 -15.82
C ILE A 50 -24.00 24.48 -17.07
N GLY A 51 -25.31 24.47 -17.34
CA GLY A 51 -25.91 25.15 -18.48
C GLY A 51 -26.09 24.29 -19.75
N LYS A 52 -25.26 23.25 -19.95
CA LYS A 52 -25.50 22.23 -20.99
C LYS A 52 -26.59 21.24 -20.58
N THR A 53 -26.66 20.95 -19.29
CA THR A 53 -27.65 20.07 -18.70
C THR A 53 -28.25 20.75 -17.47
N SER A 54 -29.57 20.63 -17.29
CA SER A 54 -30.25 21.24 -16.13
C SER A 54 -29.77 20.63 -14.81
N TYR A 55 -29.38 19.35 -14.84
CA TYR A 55 -28.80 18.62 -13.70
C TYR A 55 -27.63 17.75 -14.18
N PRO A 56 -26.38 18.10 -13.86
CA PRO A 56 -25.19 17.39 -14.36
C PRO A 56 -25.01 15.99 -13.76
N PHE A 57 -25.55 15.76 -12.56
CA PHE A 57 -25.51 14.46 -11.89
C PHE A 57 -26.94 13.97 -11.63
N ARG A 58 -27.23 12.72 -12.00
CA ARG A 58 -28.56 12.11 -11.83
C ARG A 58 -28.55 11.10 -10.69
N PRO A 59 -29.67 10.93 -9.96
CA PRO A 59 -29.82 9.83 -9.01
C PRO A 59 -29.55 8.48 -9.68
N GLY A 60 -28.85 7.57 -8.99
CA GLY A 60 -28.51 6.24 -9.50
C GLY A 60 -27.18 6.15 -10.26
N MET A 61 -26.44 7.26 -10.43
CA MET A 61 -25.07 7.21 -10.93
C MET A 61 -24.12 6.63 -9.87
N SER A 62 -23.28 5.67 -10.27
CA SER A 62 -22.22 5.11 -9.45
C SER A 62 -20.87 5.75 -9.78
N ALA A 63 -20.02 5.93 -8.77
CA ALA A 63 -18.67 6.42 -8.92
C ALA A 63 -17.73 5.76 -7.90
N SER A 64 -16.45 5.67 -8.24
CA SER A 64 -15.39 5.35 -7.28
C SER A 64 -14.80 6.66 -6.73
N ALA A 65 -14.50 6.68 -5.43
CA ALA A 65 -13.94 7.85 -4.77
C ALA A 65 -12.57 7.53 -4.17
N ASP A 66 -11.56 8.32 -4.52
CA ASP A 66 -10.24 8.32 -3.87
C ASP A 66 -10.25 9.42 -2.79
N ILE A 67 -10.14 9.03 -1.52
CA ILE A 67 -10.18 9.96 -0.38
C ILE A 67 -8.75 10.20 0.12
N GLN A 68 -8.31 11.45 0.04
CA GLN A 68 -7.03 11.89 0.59
C GLN A 68 -7.23 12.40 2.02
N THR A 69 -6.56 11.78 2.99
CA THR A 69 -6.71 12.10 4.43
C THR A 69 -5.57 12.95 4.97
N LYS A 70 -4.34 12.73 4.47
CA LYS A 70 -3.14 13.47 4.86
C LYS A 70 -2.26 13.70 3.64
N THR A 71 -1.49 14.77 3.68
CA THR A 71 -0.50 15.10 2.65
C THR A 71 0.76 15.59 3.33
N HIS A 72 1.88 14.94 3.01
CA HIS A 72 3.22 15.38 3.40
C HIS A 72 3.96 15.81 2.13
N THR A 73 4.59 16.99 2.17
CA THR A 73 5.38 17.52 1.06
C THR A 73 6.86 17.31 1.33
N THR A 74 7.65 17.14 0.27
CA THR A 74 9.12 17.03 0.36
C THR A 74 9.54 15.85 1.25
N VAL A 75 9.08 14.66 0.90
CA VAL A 75 9.37 13.41 1.63
C VAL A 75 10.17 12.44 0.77
N LEU A 76 10.99 11.60 1.42
CA LEU A 76 11.61 10.47 0.75
C LEU A 76 10.56 9.37 0.57
N SER A 77 10.29 8.99 -0.67
CA SER A 77 9.34 7.93 -0.98
C SER A 77 9.98 6.83 -1.81
N VAL A 78 9.49 5.62 -1.60
CA VAL A 78 9.89 4.45 -2.40
C VAL A 78 8.64 3.78 -2.98
N PRO A 79 8.74 3.11 -4.13
CA PRO A 79 7.63 2.34 -4.68
C PRO A 79 7.15 1.26 -3.69
N ILE A 80 5.85 1.00 -3.66
CA ILE A 80 5.22 0.02 -2.76
C ILE A 80 5.83 -1.38 -2.88
N ASN A 81 6.27 -1.76 -4.08
CA ASN A 81 6.89 -3.05 -4.37
C ASN A 81 8.35 -3.18 -3.88
N ALA A 82 8.94 -2.12 -3.35
CA ALA A 82 10.30 -2.12 -2.80
C ALA A 82 10.33 -2.42 -1.31
N VAL A 83 9.21 -2.25 -0.62
CA VAL A 83 9.09 -2.43 0.84
C VAL A 83 8.54 -3.82 1.11
N THR A 84 9.18 -4.54 2.03
CA THR A 84 8.71 -5.85 2.48
C THR A 84 8.88 -5.98 3.99
N THR A 85 8.11 -6.87 4.60
CA THR A 85 8.35 -7.33 5.97
C THR A 85 9.22 -8.59 5.92
N ARG A 86 10.25 -8.66 6.78
CA ARG A 86 11.10 -9.85 6.95
C ARG A 86 11.25 -10.18 8.41
N ASP A 87 11.40 -11.45 8.73
CA ASP A 87 11.77 -11.86 10.08
C ASP A 87 13.16 -11.29 10.44
N ARG A 88 13.28 -10.81 11.67
CA ARG A 88 14.53 -10.25 12.20
C ARG A 88 15.71 -11.22 12.08
N ASN A 89 15.44 -12.52 12.15
CA ASN A 89 16.43 -13.61 12.13
C ASN A 89 16.63 -14.29 10.76
N ASP A 90 16.11 -13.71 9.66
CA ASP A 90 16.18 -14.27 8.30
C ASP A 90 17.62 -14.49 7.77
N THR A 91 18.65 -13.98 8.47
CA THR A 91 20.06 -14.15 8.07
C THR A 91 20.77 -15.37 8.66
N THR A 92 20.16 -16.17 9.56
CA THR A 92 20.92 -17.24 10.27
C THR A 92 20.19 -18.56 10.56
N LYS A 93 19.11 -18.92 9.86
CA LYS A 93 18.61 -20.31 9.92
C LYS A 93 18.28 -20.83 8.54
N ALA A 94 19.18 -21.65 8.00
CA ALA A 94 18.78 -22.81 7.22
C ALA A 94 17.56 -23.43 7.93
N MET A 95 16.48 -23.64 7.18
CA MET A 95 15.28 -24.33 7.64
C MET A 95 15.66 -25.45 8.62
N LYS A 96 15.45 -25.23 9.92
CA LYS A 96 15.10 -26.36 10.76
C LYS A 96 13.67 -26.71 10.37
N LYS A 97 13.55 -27.51 9.31
CA LYS A 97 12.37 -28.34 9.10
C LYS A 97 12.24 -29.20 10.35
N ASN A 98 11.43 -28.76 11.31
CA ASN A 98 10.80 -29.71 12.21
C ASN A 98 9.88 -30.59 11.35
N ALA A 99 9.86 -31.88 11.64
CA ALA A 99 9.27 -32.93 10.83
C ALA A 99 7.73 -32.89 10.68
N ASP A 100 7.07 -31.77 11.02
CA ASP A 100 5.60 -31.66 11.08
C ASP A 100 5.00 -30.47 10.31
N GLY A 101 5.70 -29.94 9.29
CA GLY A 101 5.08 -29.14 8.22
C GLY A 101 4.38 -27.82 8.62
N VAL A 102 4.35 -27.45 9.90
CA VAL A 102 3.75 -26.20 10.38
C VAL A 102 4.84 -25.14 10.50
N ALA A 103 4.79 -24.14 9.62
CA ALA A 103 5.58 -22.93 9.77
C ALA A 103 5.23 -22.30 11.12
N ALA A 104 6.21 -22.16 12.01
CA ALA A 104 6.02 -21.43 13.25
C ALA A 104 5.60 -20.00 12.89
N ALA A 105 4.40 -19.61 13.32
CA ALA A 105 3.94 -18.24 13.13
C ALA A 105 4.89 -17.32 13.90
N SER A 106 5.73 -16.57 13.19
CA SER A 106 6.53 -15.49 13.78
C SER A 106 5.59 -14.53 14.48
N SER A 107 5.92 -14.14 15.71
CA SER A 107 5.14 -13.14 16.41
C SER A 107 5.24 -11.81 15.66
N ALA A 108 4.19 -10.98 15.69
CA ALA A 108 4.20 -9.70 14.94
C ALA A 108 5.35 -8.76 15.37
N ASP A 109 5.93 -8.99 16.55
CA ASP A 109 7.06 -8.24 17.10
C ASP A 109 8.43 -8.67 16.50
N ASP A 110 8.47 -9.83 15.83
CA ASP A 110 9.68 -10.36 15.18
C ASP A 110 9.85 -9.91 13.72
N LEU A 111 8.88 -9.17 13.18
CA LEU A 111 8.88 -8.70 11.79
C LEU A 111 9.43 -7.28 11.68
N ASP A 112 10.49 -7.11 10.87
CA ASP A 112 11.04 -5.82 10.51
C ASP A 112 10.57 -5.40 9.12
N VAL A 113 10.18 -4.13 8.98
CA VAL A 113 9.96 -3.50 7.67
C VAL A 113 11.33 -3.15 7.08
N VAL A 114 11.62 -3.69 5.90
CA VAL A 114 12.93 -3.58 5.25
C VAL A 114 12.83 -3.18 3.80
N VAL A 115 13.90 -2.55 3.32
CA VAL A 115 14.15 -2.22 1.92
C VAL A 115 15.53 -2.75 1.55
N PHE A 116 15.68 -3.22 0.31
CA PHE A 116 16.96 -3.68 -0.21
C PHE A 116 17.62 -2.60 -1.06
N LEU A 117 18.90 -2.36 -0.78
CA LEU A 117 19.74 -1.35 -1.41
C LEU A 117 20.74 -2.02 -2.37
N LEU A 118 21.01 -1.37 -3.49
CA LEU A 118 22.09 -1.76 -4.39
C LEU A 118 23.39 -1.06 -3.97
N ASN A 119 24.40 -1.85 -3.65
CA ASN A 119 25.75 -1.35 -3.38
C ASN A 119 26.51 -1.14 -4.69
N LYS A 120 27.54 -0.28 -4.67
CA LYS A 120 28.38 0.04 -5.85
C LYS A 120 29.14 -1.17 -6.42
N ASP A 121 29.32 -2.23 -5.63
CA ASP A 121 29.96 -3.48 -6.05
C ASP A 121 28.97 -4.48 -6.70
N GLY A 122 27.70 -4.09 -6.84
CA GLY A 122 26.62 -4.91 -7.38
C GLY A 122 26.01 -5.88 -6.35
N SER A 123 26.41 -5.80 -5.08
CA SER A 123 25.82 -6.59 -4.00
C SER A 123 24.61 -5.90 -3.37
N VAL A 124 23.76 -6.66 -2.70
CA VAL A 124 22.56 -6.14 -2.04
C VAL A 124 22.74 -5.97 -0.54
N SER A 125 22.34 -4.82 0.01
CA SER A 125 22.27 -4.58 1.46
C SER A 125 20.82 -4.55 1.94
N LYS A 126 20.57 -5.07 3.14
CA LYS A 126 19.24 -4.98 3.79
C LYS A 126 19.22 -3.79 4.75
N ALA A 127 18.32 -2.84 4.52
CA ALA A 127 18.10 -1.71 5.42
C ALA A 127 16.75 -1.82 6.12
N LYS A 128 16.76 -1.70 7.45
CA LYS A 128 15.52 -1.55 8.23
C LYS A 128 15.01 -0.12 8.11
N VAL A 129 13.73 0.03 7.79
CA VAL A 129 13.12 1.35 7.56
C VAL A 129 11.93 1.57 8.48
N LYS A 130 11.57 2.83 8.69
CA LYS A 130 10.28 3.21 9.29
C LYS A 130 9.45 3.96 8.25
N THR A 131 8.20 3.56 8.12
CA THR A 131 7.25 4.12 7.16
C THR A 131 6.29 5.09 7.84
N SER A 132 5.62 5.93 7.06
CA SER A 132 4.57 6.85 7.53
C SER A 132 3.35 6.73 6.62
N ILE A 133 2.95 7.78 5.89
CA ILE A 133 1.79 7.71 4.99
C ILE A 133 2.15 6.95 3.71
N GLN A 134 1.15 6.36 3.08
CA GLN A 134 1.31 5.65 1.82
C GLN A 134 0.12 5.91 0.92
N ASP A 135 0.35 5.82 -0.38
CA ASP A 135 -0.69 5.75 -1.41
C ASP A 135 -0.65 4.39 -2.12
N ILE A 136 -1.37 4.26 -3.23
CA ILE A 136 -1.46 3.02 -4.00
C ILE A 136 -0.13 2.62 -4.69
N ASN A 137 0.79 3.56 -4.86
CA ASN A 137 2.01 3.40 -5.64
C ASN A 137 3.27 3.56 -4.79
N TYR A 138 3.25 4.40 -3.76
CA TYR A 138 4.42 4.84 -3.00
C TYR A 138 4.18 4.83 -1.49
N ILE A 139 5.26 4.58 -0.75
CA ILE A 139 5.32 4.62 0.71
C ILE A 139 6.33 5.69 1.13
N GLU A 140 5.94 6.55 2.07
CA GLU A 140 6.84 7.50 2.74
C GLU A 140 7.79 6.77 3.69
N ILE A 141 9.10 7.05 3.56
CA ILE A 141 10.14 6.56 4.47
C ILE A 141 10.64 7.70 5.35
N THR A 142 10.51 7.53 6.66
CA THR A 142 10.92 8.53 7.66
C THR A 142 12.33 8.31 8.17
N THR A 143 12.78 7.06 8.26
CA THR A 143 14.12 6.70 8.72
C THR A 143 14.61 5.43 8.03
N GLY A 144 15.93 5.29 7.89
CA GLY A 144 16.58 4.08 7.39
C GLY A 144 17.05 4.16 5.94
N LEU A 145 16.76 5.26 5.23
CA LEU A 145 17.24 5.56 3.89
C LEU A 145 17.75 7.00 3.83
N LYS A 146 18.66 7.26 2.89
CA LYS A 146 19.20 8.58 2.56
C LYS A 146 18.78 8.98 1.15
N GLU A 147 18.87 10.27 0.89
CA GLU A 147 18.69 10.80 -0.44
C GLU A 147 19.76 10.24 -1.39
N ASN A 148 19.36 9.81 -2.59
CA ASN A 148 20.17 9.14 -3.61
C ASN A 148 20.56 7.68 -3.34
N ASP A 149 19.98 7.04 -2.32
CA ASP A 149 20.13 5.59 -2.16
C ASP A 149 19.43 4.83 -3.31
N GLU A 150 20.15 3.90 -3.94
CA GLU A 150 19.59 3.06 -5.00
C GLU A 150 18.78 1.90 -4.40
N VAL A 151 17.46 2.02 -4.47
CA VAL A 151 16.52 1.03 -3.94
C VAL A 151 16.17 -0.01 -5.00
N ILE A 152 16.24 -1.28 -4.62
CA ILE A 152 15.88 -2.39 -5.50
C ILE A 152 14.36 -2.47 -5.60
N THR A 153 13.88 -2.30 -6.82
CA THR A 153 12.46 -2.45 -7.15
C THR A 153 12.32 -3.64 -8.10
N GLY A 154 11.72 -4.72 -7.60
CA GLY A 154 11.54 -5.95 -8.37
C GLY A 154 10.11 -6.46 -8.26
N PRO A 155 9.78 -7.58 -8.92
CA PRO A 155 8.57 -8.32 -8.60
C PRO A 155 8.51 -8.56 -7.09
N TYR A 156 7.36 -8.27 -6.49
CA TYR A 156 7.19 -8.32 -5.03
C TYR A 156 7.63 -9.67 -4.44
N ASP A 157 7.36 -10.78 -5.14
CA ASP A 157 7.77 -12.12 -4.69
C ASP A 157 9.28 -12.27 -4.53
N ILE A 158 10.08 -11.69 -5.44
CA ILE A 158 11.54 -11.78 -5.38
C ILE A 158 12.04 -10.96 -4.18
N VAL A 159 11.56 -9.72 -4.05
CA VAL A 159 11.97 -8.81 -2.95
C VAL A 159 11.52 -9.35 -1.59
N SER A 160 10.33 -9.95 -1.51
CA SER A 160 9.76 -10.41 -0.25
C SER A 160 10.21 -11.81 0.19
N LYS A 161 10.62 -12.71 -0.71
CA LYS A 161 10.90 -14.11 -0.37
C LYS A 161 12.32 -14.57 -0.72
N THR A 162 12.85 -14.14 -1.85
CA THR A 162 14.06 -14.74 -2.43
C THR A 162 15.30 -13.92 -2.18
N LEU A 163 15.21 -12.60 -2.30
CA LEU A 163 16.33 -11.68 -2.20
C LEU A 163 16.92 -11.71 -0.79
N LYS A 164 18.24 -11.86 -0.70
CA LYS A 164 18.99 -11.85 0.56
C LYS A 164 20.09 -10.81 0.52
N GLU A 165 20.60 -10.50 1.70
CA GLU A 165 21.79 -9.67 1.83
C GLU A 165 22.99 -10.36 1.14
N LYS A 166 23.81 -9.57 0.45
CA LYS A 166 24.97 -9.97 -0.36
C LYS A 166 24.68 -10.71 -1.66
N ASP A 167 23.40 -10.91 -2.00
CA ASP A 167 23.05 -11.39 -3.34
C ASP A 167 23.57 -10.41 -4.39
N LYS A 168 23.90 -10.94 -5.58
CA LYS A 168 24.25 -10.11 -6.74
C LYS A 168 23.04 -9.95 -7.62
N VAL A 169 22.76 -8.70 -8.01
CA VAL A 169 21.64 -8.37 -8.89
C VAL A 169 22.14 -7.62 -10.12
N LYS A 170 21.42 -7.78 -11.24
CA LYS A 170 21.67 -7.02 -12.45
C LYS A 170 20.58 -5.95 -12.57
N VAL A 171 21.00 -4.69 -12.75
CA VAL A 171 20.08 -3.60 -13.04
C VAL A 171 19.55 -3.80 -14.46
N VAL A 172 18.24 -3.85 -14.59
CA VAL A 172 17.51 -3.96 -15.86
C VAL A 172 16.40 -2.93 -15.90
N ASP A 173 15.97 -2.55 -17.10
CA ASP A 173 14.88 -1.62 -17.26
C ASP A 173 13.55 -2.22 -16.79
N LYS A 174 12.64 -1.36 -16.29
CA LYS A 174 11.34 -1.77 -15.74
C LYS A 174 10.50 -2.63 -16.70
N LYS A 175 10.68 -2.45 -18.01
CA LYS A 175 9.98 -3.21 -19.07
C LYS A 175 10.51 -4.64 -19.21
N GLU A 176 11.78 -4.86 -18.89
CA GLU A 176 12.46 -6.16 -19.01
C GLU A 176 12.29 -7.03 -17.75
N LEU A 177 11.85 -6.44 -16.63
CA LEU A 177 11.57 -7.17 -15.38
C LEU A 177 10.46 -8.23 -15.50
N PHE A 178 9.54 -8.07 -16.47
CA PHE A 178 8.36 -8.94 -16.64
C PHE A 178 8.43 -9.85 -17.87
N THR A 179 9.47 -9.73 -18.69
CA THR A 179 9.75 -10.74 -19.71
C THR A 179 10.34 -11.95 -19.00
N GLN A 180 9.47 -12.86 -18.55
CA GLN A 180 9.90 -14.13 -18.01
C GLN A 180 10.85 -14.80 -19.02
N GLN A 181 12.03 -15.21 -18.55
CA GLN A 181 12.80 -16.25 -19.22
C GLN A 181 11.90 -17.47 -19.33
N LYS A 182 11.59 -17.82 -20.57
CA LYS A 182 10.83 -19.00 -20.95
C LYS A 182 11.70 -20.25 -20.82
#